data_AF-A0A7L8RW64-F1
#
_entry.id   AF-A0A7L8RW64-F1
#
_cell.length_a   1.000
_cell.length_b   1.000
_cell.length_c   1.000
_cell.angle_alpha   90.00
_cell.angle_beta   90.00
_cell.angle_gamma   90.00
#
_symmetry.space_group_name_H-M   'P 1'
#
loop_
_entity.id
_entity.type
_entity.pdbx_description
1 polymer ?
#
loop_
_entity_poly.entity_id
_entity_poly.type
_entity_poly.pdbx_seq_one_letter_code
_entity_poly.pdbx_strand_id
1 'polypeptide(L)'
;MTSNNNQTTVVFRIHTMPDATASQKAGRPIFSDMEVCDIAFAGNTKTRATFPAHEAEPNATRESVKDGNGVVTYAMLYNEQYRAFKAGVSQPTSGTPLSEAPFLAEAKRRELKALNIHTVEALAGLDGNPLKQLGMGGRDLKNQAQAYLDNAAGSADVTALAAQNASLLEQMADLREQIAQMSGRNTPVKEVGATADPNVYATHDEPETEARPDASTDFDKWDDDKLKDYIAEHNGSRPRGNPSHNTLVAAAVELANG
;
A
#
# COMPACT_ATOMS: atom_id res chain seq x y z
N MET A 1 9.29 9.41 -1.81
CA MET A 1 8.95 9.51 -3.25
C MET A 1 9.38 8.20 -3.87
N THR A 2 8.43 7.31 -4.14
CA THR A 2 8.70 5.95 -4.60
C THR A 2 9.13 6.03 -6.06
N SER A 3 10.42 5.94 -6.31
CA SER A 3 11.00 5.97 -7.65
C SER A 3 10.32 4.92 -8.53
N ASN A 4 10.08 5.24 -9.80
CA ASN A 4 9.34 4.48 -10.82
C ASN A 4 9.87 3.05 -11.13
N ASN A 5 10.65 2.43 -10.24
CA ASN A 5 11.18 1.07 -10.35
C ASN A 5 10.08 0.01 -10.54
N ASN A 6 8.87 0.24 -10.02
CA ASN A 6 7.82 -0.76 -10.09
C ASN A 6 7.17 -0.88 -11.48
N GLN A 7 7.45 0.05 -12.41
CA GLN A 7 6.93 0.01 -13.78
C GLN A 7 7.98 -0.43 -14.80
N THR A 8 9.22 -0.65 -14.39
CA THR A 8 10.32 -1.05 -15.26
C THR A 8 10.66 -2.51 -15.02
N THR A 9 10.72 -3.29 -16.10
CA THR A 9 11.27 -4.64 -16.09
C THR A 9 12.73 -4.57 -16.48
N VAL A 10 13.60 -5.00 -15.57
CA VAL A 10 15.05 -4.94 -15.73
C VAL A 10 15.62 -6.34 -15.85
N VAL A 11 16.45 -6.56 -16.87
CA VAL A 11 17.14 -7.83 -17.09
C VAL A 11 18.59 -7.58 -17.48
N PHE A 12 19.51 -8.18 -16.74
CA PHE A 12 20.93 -8.20 -17.09
C PHE A 12 21.26 -9.36 -18.02
N ARG A 13 22.15 -9.13 -18.97
CA ARG A 13 22.68 -10.17 -19.87
C ARG A 13 24.06 -9.80 -20.39
N ILE A 14 24.75 -10.79 -20.96
CA ILE A 14 25.92 -10.53 -21.80
C ILE A 14 25.43 -10.07 -23.18
N HIS A 15 26.03 -9.01 -23.69
CA HIS A 15 25.85 -8.52 -25.04
C HIS A 15 27.18 -8.48 -25.76
N THR A 16 27.27 -9.24 -26.85
CA THR A 16 28.43 -9.27 -27.73
C THR A 16 28.34 -8.09 -28.70
N MET A 17 29.29 -7.16 -28.62
CA MET A 17 29.37 -5.97 -29.46
C MET A 17 30.63 -6.00 -30.34
N PRO A 18 30.58 -5.52 -31.60
CA PRO A 18 31.79 -5.34 -32.40
C PRO A 18 32.76 -4.36 -31.73
N ASP A 19 34.02 -4.76 -31.59
CA ASP A 19 35.10 -3.86 -31.18
C ASP A 19 35.77 -3.31 -32.43
N ALA A 20 35.34 -2.13 -32.87
CA ALA A 20 35.84 -1.50 -34.09
C ALA A 20 37.36 -1.22 -34.01
N THR A 21 37.85 -0.82 -32.83
CA THR A 21 39.27 -0.49 -32.61
C THR A 21 40.14 -1.73 -32.69
N ALA A 22 39.74 -2.80 -32.00
CA ALA A 22 40.46 -4.07 -32.04
C ALA A 22 40.37 -4.71 -33.44
N SER A 23 39.21 -4.63 -34.08
CA SER A 23 39.00 -5.17 -35.43
C SER A 23 39.90 -4.49 -36.46
N GLN A 24 40.01 -3.15 -36.39
CA GLN A 24 40.87 -2.36 -37.26
C GLN A 24 42.35 -2.72 -37.06
N LYS A 25 42.80 -2.84 -35.80
CA LYS A 25 44.18 -3.21 -35.49
C LYS A 25 44.55 -4.63 -35.91
N ALA A 26 43.61 -5.57 -35.81
CA ALA A 26 43.84 -6.97 -36.10
C ALA A 26 43.59 -7.37 -37.57
N GLY A 27 43.00 -6.48 -38.37
CA GLY A 27 42.65 -6.77 -39.77
C GLY A 27 41.57 -7.85 -39.94
N ARG A 28 40.78 -8.12 -38.90
CA ARG A 28 39.68 -9.10 -38.90
C ARG A 28 38.59 -8.69 -37.90
N PRO A 29 37.33 -9.12 -38.06
CA PRO A 29 36.28 -8.85 -37.07
C PRO A 29 36.64 -9.40 -35.68
N ILE A 30 36.61 -8.53 -34.69
CA ILE A 30 36.75 -8.85 -33.26
C ILE A 30 35.49 -8.35 -32.55
N PHE A 31 34.96 -9.21 -31.70
CA PHE A 31 33.82 -8.90 -30.85
C PHE A 31 34.27 -8.95 -29.39
N SER A 32 33.66 -8.12 -28.56
CA SER A 32 33.84 -8.13 -27.11
C SER A 32 32.50 -8.33 -26.41
N ASP A 33 32.55 -9.06 -25.31
CA ASP A 33 31.39 -9.30 -24.47
C ASP A 33 31.31 -8.22 -23.38
N MET A 34 30.14 -7.60 -23.27
CA MET A 34 29.85 -6.59 -22.26
C MET A 34 28.61 -6.98 -21.48
N GLU A 35 28.66 -6.82 -20.15
CA GLU A 35 27.49 -6.92 -19.30
C GLU A 35 26.60 -5.70 -19.53
N VAL A 36 25.33 -5.92 -19.89
CA VAL A 36 24.36 -4.86 -20.12
C VAL A 36 23.11 -5.07 -19.27
N CYS A 37 22.45 -3.96 -18.99
CA CYS A 37 21.16 -3.82 -18.37
C CYS A 37 20.13 -3.46 -19.45
N ASP A 38 19.17 -4.34 -19.68
CA ASP A 38 18.03 -4.03 -20.54
C ASP A 38 16.83 -3.59 -19.69
N ILE A 39 16.28 -2.43 -19.99
CA ILE A 39 15.13 -1.85 -19.31
C ILE A 39 13.95 -1.78 -20.28
N ALA A 40 12.84 -2.40 -19.90
CA ALA A 40 11.56 -2.31 -20.61
C ALA A 40 10.52 -1.64 -19.71
N PHE A 41 9.67 -0.80 -20.28
CA PHE A 41 8.60 -0.11 -19.54
C PHE A 41 7.27 -0.84 -19.72
N ALA A 42 6.48 -0.90 -18.66
CA ALA A 42 5.16 -1.51 -18.67
C ALA A 42 4.26 -0.86 -19.75
N GLY A 43 3.64 -1.68 -20.60
CA GLY A 43 2.80 -1.22 -21.71
C GLY A 43 3.58 -0.61 -22.88
N ASN A 44 4.91 -0.77 -22.94
CA ASN A 44 5.72 -0.43 -24.10
C ASN A 44 6.46 -1.67 -24.62
N THR A 45 5.99 -2.20 -25.75
CA THR A 45 6.57 -3.37 -26.42
C THR A 45 7.60 -3.01 -27.50
N LYS A 46 7.68 -1.73 -27.87
CA LYS A 46 8.46 -1.29 -29.05
C LYS A 46 9.88 -0.90 -28.71
N THR A 47 10.10 -0.38 -27.51
CA THR A 47 11.41 0.13 -27.11
C THR A 47 11.90 -0.59 -25.88
N ARG A 48 13.09 -1.17 -25.98
CA ARG A 48 13.90 -1.65 -24.86
C ARG A 48 15.18 -0.84 -24.87
N ALA A 49 15.50 -0.19 -23.75
CA ALA A 49 16.73 0.56 -23.61
C ALA A 49 17.81 -0.37 -23.06
N THR A 50 18.95 -0.43 -23.74
CA THR A 50 20.10 -1.24 -23.34
C THR A 50 21.21 -0.32 -22.89
N PHE A 51 21.69 -0.51 -21.68
CA PHE A 51 22.78 0.28 -21.09
C PHE A 51 23.88 -0.65 -20.57
N PRO A 52 25.17 -0.27 -20.61
CA PRO A 52 26.22 -0.99 -19.91
C PRO A 52 25.92 -1.11 -18.41
N ALA A 53 26.11 -2.31 -17.83
CA ALA A 53 25.74 -2.59 -16.45
C ALA A 53 26.49 -1.71 -15.43
N HIS A 54 27.74 -1.36 -15.73
CA HIS A 54 28.61 -0.57 -14.85
C HIS A 54 28.64 0.93 -15.21
N GLU A 55 27.78 1.37 -16.14
CA GLU A 55 27.62 2.81 -16.42
C GLU A 55 26.77 3.47 -15.33
N ALA A 56 27.05 4.74 -15.04
CA ALA A 56 26.28 5.55 -14.10
C ALA A 56 24.83 5.72 -14.59
N GLU A 57 23.86 5.43 -13.74
CA GLU A 57 22.47 5.77 -14.03
C GLU A 57 22.26 7.24 -13.66
N PRO A 58 21.87 8.12 -14.62
CA PRO A 58 21.87 9.56 -14.38
C PRO A 58 20.93 10.02 -13.27
N ASN A 59 19.75 9.42 -13.12
CA ASN A 59 18.76 9.88 -12.15
C ASN A 59 19.13 9.47 -10.72
N ALA A 60 19.47 8.20 -10.51
CA ALA A 60 19.92 7.63 -9.25
C ALA A 60 21.25 8.25 -8.82
N THR A 61 22.17 8.52 -9.76
CA THR A 61 23.39 9.26 -9.45
C THR A 61 23.07 10.67 -8.98
N ARG A 62 22.17 11.40 -9.66
CA ARG A 62 21.77 12.75 -9.26
C ARG A 62 21.13 12.77 -7.86
N GLU A 63 20.27 11.80 -7.56
CA GLU A 63 19.63 11.65 -6.25
C GLU A 63 20.64 11.28 -5.16
N SER A 64 21.47 10.26 -5.42
CA SER A 64 22.55 9.83 -4.52
C SER A 64 23.50 10.98 -4.17
N VAL A 65 23.97 11.74 -5.17
CA VAL A 65 24.86 12.89 -4.95
C VAL A 65 24.18 14.00 -4.16
N LYS A 66 22.87 14.24 -4.37
CA LYS A 66 22.11 15.21 -3.58
C LYS A 66 22.07 14.85 -2.09
N ASP A 67 22.06 13.55 -1.79
CA ASP A 67 22.07 13.02 -0.42
C ASP A 67 23.51 12.86 0.16
N GLY A 68 24.53 13.37 -0.53
CA GLY A 68 25.93 13.31 -0.12
C GLY A 68 26.63 11.98 -0.42
N ASN A 69 25.99 11.10 -1.19
CA ASN A 69 26.53 9.81 -1.61
C ASN A 69 27.22 9.90 -2.99
N GLY A 70 27.79 8.78 -3.45
CA GLY A 70 28.56 8.70 -4.69
C GLY A 70 27.76 8.37 -5.95
N VAL A 71 28.48 8.05 -7.03
CA VAL A 71 27.90 7.59 -8.30
C VAL A 71 27.21 6.24 -8.12
N VAL A 72 26.03 6.08 -8.72
CA VAL A 72 25.25 4.83 -8.70
C VAL A 72 25.16 4.29 -10.12
N THR A 73 25.67 3.08 -10.33
CA THR A 73 25.58 2.39 -11.63
C THR A 73 24.28 1.60 -11.77
N TYR A 74 23.93 1.17 -12.98
CA TYR A 74 22.79 0.28 -13.19
C TYR A 74 22.89 -1.02 -12.37
N ALA A 75 24.08 -1.63 -12.29
CA ALA A 75 24.33 -2.82 -11.48
C ALA A 75 24.20 -2.56 -9.96
N MET A 76 24.46 -1.34 -9.50
CA MET A 76 24.24 -0.95 -8.10
C MET A 76 22.76 -0.69 -7.83
N LEU A 77 22.07 0.01 -8.73
CA LEU A 77 20.65 0.32 -8.59
C LEU A 77 19.78 -0.94 -8.61
N TYR A 78 20.07 -1.89 -9.49
CA TYR A 78 19.35 -3.16 -9.65
C TYR A 78 20.19 -4.35 -9.16
N ASN A 79 20.67 -4.23 -7.91
CA ASN A 79 21.66 -5.14 -7.35
C ASN A 79 21.17 -6.59 -7.28
N GLU A 80 19.91 -6.83 -6.92
CA GLU A 80 19.37 -8.18 -6.80
C GLU A 80 19.34 -8.91 -8.15
N GLN A 81 18.89 -8.23 -9.20
CA GLN A 81 18.89 -8.76 -10.57
C GLN A 81 20.31 -9.00 -11.06
N TYR A 82 21.22 -8.07 -10.79
CA TYR A 82 22.62 -8.21 -11.19
C TYR A 82 23.29 -9.40 -10.47
N ARG A 83 23.07 -9.57 -9.15
CA ARG A 83 23.58 -10.72 -8.40
C ARG A 83 23.02 -12.04 -8.91
N ALA A 84 21.72 -12.11 -9.20
CA ALA A 84 21.10 -13.28 -9.78
C ALA A 84 21.68 -13.62 -11.16
N PHE A 85 21.90 -12.60 -12.00
CA PHE A 85 22.58 -12.75 -13.28
C PHE A 85 23.99 -13.32 -13.12
N LYS A 86 24.80 -12.77 -12.20
CA LYS A 86 26.15 -13.27 -11.92
C LYS A 86 26.16 -14.69 -11.35
N ALA A 87 25.14 -15.06 -10.59
CA ALA A 87 24.94 -16.41 -10.08
C ALA A 87 24.37 -17.39 -11.11
N GLY A 88 23.99 -16.93 -12.31
CA GLY A 88 23.40 -17.76 -13.36
C GLY A 88 22.00 -18.29 -13.03
N VAL A 89 21.29 -17.63 -12.11
CA VAL A 89 19.93 -18.01 -11.69
C VAL A 89 18.88 -17.04 -12.26
N SER A 90 17.61 -17.40 -12.14
CA SER A 90 16.50 -16.54 -12.58
C SER A 90 16.56 -15.19 -11.85
N GLN A 91 16.47 -14.10 -12.63
CA GLN A 91 16.50 -12.75 -12.07
C GLN A 91 15.15 -12.41 -11.43
N PRO A 92 15.13 -11.90 -10.19
CA PRO A 92 13.89 -11.55 -9.52
C PRO A 92 13.21 -10.37 -10.21
N THR A 93 11.89 -10.47 -10.37
CA THR A 93 11.06 -9.33 -10.78
C THR A 93 10.69 -8.54 -9.51
N SER A 94 10.79 -7.21 -9.56
CA SER A 94 10.42 -6.35 -8.43
C SER A 94 8.91 -6.12 -8.38
N GLY A 95 8.28 -6.49 -7.26
CA GLY A 95 6.84 -6.37 -7.01
C GLY A 95 6.09 -7.70 -6.98
N THR A 96 4.80 -7.65 -6.69
CA THR A 96 3.89 -8.79 -6.65
C THR A 96 3.65 -9.36 -8.05
N PRO A 97 4.03 -10.61 -8.34
CA PRO A 97 3.79 -11.23 -9.63
C PRO A 97 2.31 -11.30 -9.98
N LEU A 98 1.95 -11.11 -11.27
CA LEU A 98 0.54 -11.22 -11.71
C LEU A 98 -0.11 -12.57 -11.38
N SER A 99 0.66 -13.64 -11.14
CA SER A 99 0.14 -14.95 -10.71
C SER A 99 -0.54 -14.92 -9.34
N GLU A 100 -0.18 -13.97 -8.47
CA GLU A 100 -0.73 -13.83 -7.12
C GLU A 100 -2.03 -13.01 -7.09
N ALA A 101 -2.37 -12.34 -8.20
CA ALA A 101 -3.61 -11.58 -8.35
C ALA A 101 -4.79 -12.52 -8.72
N PRO A 102 -5.73 -12.78 -7.79
CA PRO A 102 -6.82 -13.75 -8.00
C PRO A 102 -7.88 -13.23 -8.98
N PHE A 103 -7.99 -11.91 -9.14
CA PHE A 103 -8.93 -11.28 -10.07
C PHE A 103 -8.51 -11.44 -11.55
N LEU A 104 -7.27 -11.87 -11.82
CA LEU A 104 -6.76 -12.07 -13.17
C LEU A 104 -6.84 -13.54 -13.59
N ALA A 105 -7.65 -13.81 -14.62
CA ALA A 105 -7.62 -15.08 -15.32
C ALA A 105 -6.27 -15.32 -16.02
N GLU A 106 -5.87 -16.58 -16.21
CA GLU A 106 -4.57 -16.91 -16.81
C GLU A 106 -4.38 -16.32 -18.21
N ALA A 107 -5.43 -16.32 -19.04
CA ALA A 107 -5.41 -15.68 -20.36
C ALA A 107 -5.00 -14.20 -20.26
N LYS A 108 -5.64 -13.45 -19.34
CA LYS A 108 -5.33 -12.03 -19.12
C LYS A 108 -3.92 -11.82 -18.59
N ARG A 109 -3.43 -12.70 -17.71
CA ARG A 109 -2.04 -12.66 -17.23
C ARG A 109 -1.04 -12.84 -18.36
N ARG A 110 -1.32 -13.72 -19.33
CA ARG A 110 -0.46 -13.91 -20.51
C ARG A 110 -0.50 -12.69 -21.44
N GLU A 111 -1.66 -12.09 -21.65
CA GLU A 111 -1.81 -10.84 -22.41
C GLU A 111 -1.01 -9.69 -21.78
N LEU A 112 -1.13 -9.50 -20.47
CA LEU A 112 -0.40 -8.45 -19.74
C LEU A 112 1.12 -8.67 -19.82
N LYS A 113 1.59 -9.91 -19.67
CA LYS A 113 3.01 -10.25 -19.85
C LYS A 113 3.51 -9.95 -21.27
N ALA A 114 2.68 -10.17 -22.29
CA ALA A 114 3.02 -9.82 -23.67
C ALA A 114 3.16 -8.30 -23.88
N LEU A 115 2.54 -7.50 -23.01
CA LEU A 115 2.67 -6.03 -22.97
C LEU A 115 3.79 -5.55 -22.01
N ASN A 116 4.70 -6.42 -21.59
CA ASN A 116 5.75 -6.15 -20.59
C ASN A 116 5.21 -5.72 -19.22
N ILE A 117 4.00 -6.14 -18.85
CA ILE A 117 3.43 -5.94 -17.51
C ILE A 117 3.56 -7.26 -16.74
N HIS A 118 4.48 -7.29 -15.78
CA HIS A 118 4.83 -8.52 -15.05
C HIS A 118 4.33 -8.56 -13.61
N THR A 119 4.00 -7.40 -13.04
CA THR A 119 3.59 -7.25 -11.63
C THR A 119 2.31 -6.45 -11.48
N VAL A 120 1.68 -6.57 -10.31
CA VAL A 120 0.43 -5.87 -10.00
C VAL A 120 0.65 -4.37 -9.84
N GLU A 121 1.79 -3.97 -9.28
CA GLU A 121 2.21 -2.57 -9.14
C GLU A 121 2.44 -1.92 -10.50
N ALA A 122 3.05 -2.65 -11.45
CA ALA A 122 3.21 -2.17 -12.82
C ALA A 122 1.85 -1.90 -13.46
N LEU A 123 0.88 -2.80 -13.26
CA LEU A 123 -0.50 -2.67 -13.76
C LEU A 123 -1.25 -1.50 -13.11
N ALA A 124 -1.17 -1.38 -11.79
CA ALA A 124 -1.82 -0.30 -11.02
C ALA A 124 -1.23 1.08 -11.34
N GLY A 125 0.06 1.14 -11.67
CA GLY A 125 0.72 2.39 -12.05
C GLY A 125 0.42 2.86 -13.48
N LEU A 126 -0.14 2.04 -14.36
CA LEU A 126 -0.27 2.39 -15.79
C LEU A 126 -1.08 3.66 -16.02
N ASP A 127 -0.57 4.54 -16.86
CA ASP A 127 -1.22 5.78 -17.26
C ASP A 127 -0.97 6.09 -18.74
N GLY A 128 -1.49 7.24 -19.20
CA GLY A 128 -1.22 7.77 -20.55
C GLY A 128 -1.42 6.77 -21.70
N ASN A 129 -0.40 6.68 -22.56
CA ASN A 129 -0.40 5.80 -23.74
C ASN A 129 -0.32 4.30 -23.39
N PRO A 130 0.52 3.84 -22.44
CA PRO A 130 0.50 2.47 -21.95
C PRO A 130 -0.89 1.97 -21.54
N LEU A 131 -1.67 2.77 -20.80
CA LEU A 131 -3.03 2.41 -20.40
C LEU A 131 -3.98 2.26 -21.59
N LYS A 132 -3.84 3.12 -22.62
CA LYS A 132 -4.64 3.02 -23.85
C LYS A 132 -4.34 1.74 -24.63
N GLN A 133 -3.11 1.23 -24.58
CA GLN A 133 -2.72 0.00 -25.26
C GLN A 133 -3.36 -1.26 -24.67
N LEU A 134 -3.85 -1.22 -23.42
CA LEU A 134 -4.63 -2.33 -22.84
C LEU A 134 -6.01 -2.49 -23.51
N GLY A 135 -6.47 -1.47 -24.25
CA GLY A 135 -7.76 -1.49 -24.91
C GLY A 135 -8.94 -1.34 -23.95
N MET A 136 -10.10 -1.88 -24.36
CA MET A 136 -11.34 -1.80 -23.60
C MET A 136 -11.22 -2.55 -22.27
N GLY A 137 -11.61 -1.90 -21.17
CA GLY A 137 -11.48 -2.47 -19.81
C GLY A 137 -10.10 -2.28 -19.17
N GLY A 138 -9.14 -1.64 -19.83
CA GLY A 138 -7.81 -1.38 -19.25
C GLY A 138 -7.85 -0.54 -17.97
N ARG A 139 -8.79 0.43 -17.90
CA ARG A 139 -8.96 1.27 -16.70
C ARG A 139 -9.58 0.50 -15.54
N ASP A 140 -10.49 -0.42 -15.82
CA ASP A 140 -11.08 -1.28 -14.79
C ASP A 140 -10.03 -2.25 -14.23
N LEU A 141 -9.18 -2.83 -15.09
CA LEU A 141 -8.05 -3.67 -14.67
C LEU A 141 -7.06 -2.91 -13.79
N LYS A 142 -6.74 -1.65 -14.16
CA LYS A 142 -5.91 -0.77 -13.31
C LYS A 142 -6.55 -0.56 -11.95
N ASN A 143 -7.84 -0.24 -11.90
CA ASN A 143 -8.56 -0.01 -10.65
C ASN A 143 -8.62 -1.27 -9.78
N GLN A 144 -8.81 -2.45 -10.38
CA GLN A 144 -8.78 -3.73 -9.67
C GLN A 144 -7.39 -4.04 -9.10
N ALA A 145 -6.33 -3.75 -9.85
CA ALA A 145 -4.96 -3.90 -9.38
C ALA A 145 -4.66 -2.94 -8.20
N GLN A 146 -5.12 -1.69 -8.30
CA GLN A 146 -5.00 -0.74 -7.19
C GLN A 146 -5.75 -1.23 -5.95
N ALA A 147 -7.02 -1.63 -6.10
CA ALA A 147 -7.81 -2.16 -5.00
C ALA A 147 -7.19 -3.41 -4.37
N TYR A 148 -6.54 -4.27 -5.16
CA TYR A 148 -5.82 -5.43 -4.63
C TYR A 148 -4.63 -5.02 -3.75
N LEU A 149 -3.83 -4.04 -4.19
CA LEU A 149 -2.71 -3.52 -3.40
C LEU A 149 -3.20 -2.81 -2.13
N ASP A 150 -4.27 -2.02 -2.23
CA ASP A 150 -4.87 -1.31 -1.10
C ASP A 150 -5.42 -2.30 -0.05
N ASN A 151 -6.09 -3.37 -0.49
CA ASN A 151 -6.60 -4.42 0.39
C ASN A 151 -5.47 -5.22 1.06
N ALA A 152 -4.39 -5.49 0.34
CA ALA A 152 -3.22 -6.15 0.90
C ALA A 152 -2.56 -5.29 2.00
N ALA A 153 -2.48 -3.97 1.79
CA ALA A 153 -1.97 -3.03 2.78
C ALA A 153 -2.91 -2.92 4.00
N GLY A 154 -4.22 -2.73 3.78
CA GLY A 154 -5.20 -2.60 4.87
C GLY A 154 -5.36 -3.87 5.70
N SER A 155 -5.24 -5.05 5.09
CA SER A 155 -5.30 -6.32 5.82
C SER A 155 -4.07 -6.52 6.73
N ALA A 156 -2.90 -6.01 6.34
CA ALA A 156 -1.70 -6.05 7.17
C ALA A 156 -1.86 -5.18 8.43
N ASP A 157 -2.44 -3.99 8.29
CA ASP A 157 -2.70 -3.09 9.43
C ASP A 157 -3.73 -3.68 10.41
N VAL A 158 -4.81 -4.28 9.91
CA VAL A 158 -5.82 -4.95 10.76
C VAL A 158 -5.21 -6.13 11.50
N THR A 159 -4.37 -6.93 10.84
CA THR A 159 -3.69 -8.07 11.48
C THR A 159 -2.67 -7.62 12.52
N ALA A 160 -1.89 -6.58 12.22
CA ALA A 160 -0.93 -6.00 13.17
C ALA A 160 -1.62 -5.38 14.39
N LEU A 161 -2.75 -4.69 14.18
CA LEU A 161 -3.56 -4.12 15.27
C LEU A 161 -4.21 -5.21 16.13
N ALA A 162 -4.72 -6.28 15.52
CA ALA A 162 -5.26 -7.42 16.25
C ALA A 162 -4.20 -8.12 17.11
N ALA A 163 -2.97 -8.28 16.59
CA ALA A 163 -1.84 -8.84 17.35
C ALA A 163 -1.42 -7.95 18.53
N GLN A 164 -1.42 -6.62 18.35
CA GLN A 164 -1.16 -5.66 19.43
C GLN A 164 -2.24 -5.72 20.52
N ASN A 165 -3.52 -5.77 20.12
CA ASN A 165 -4.63 -5.91 21.06
C ASN A 165 -4.55 -7.22 21.86
N ALA A 166 -4.20 -8.33 21.22
CA ALA A 166 -4.00 -9.61 21.91
C ALA A 166 -2.86 -9.53 22.94
N SER A 167 -1.71 -8.94 22.57
CA SER A 167 -0.57 -8.77 23.49
C SER A 167 -0.87 -7.81 24.65
N LEU A 168 -1.62 -6.74 24.41
CA LEU A 168 -2.04 -5.81 25.47
C LEU A 168 -3.03 -6.47 26.43
N LEU A 169 -3.95 -7.29 25.93
CA LEU A 169 -4.88 -8.06 26.77
C LEU A 169 -4.14 -9.10 27.63
N GLU A 170 -3.12 -9.76 27.08
CA GLU A 170 -2.24 -10.67 27.82
C GLU A 170 -1.47 -9.93 28.93
N GLN A 171 -0.88 -8.77 28.62
CA GLN A 171 -0.21 -7.93 29.62
C GLN A 171 -1.17 -7.43 30.72
N MET A 172 -2.40 -7.07 30.36
CA MET A 172 -3.42 -6.70 31.35
C MET A 172 -3.83 -7.87 32.24
N ALA A 173 -3.90 -9.09 31.68
CA ALA A 173 -4.19 -10.30 32.44
C ALA A 173 -3.05 -10.60 33.44
N ASP A 174 -1.80 -10.57 32.97
CA ASP A 174 -0.61 -10.79 33.80
C ASP A 174 -0.47 -9.74 34.92
N LEU A 175 -0.67 -8.46 34.60
CA LEU A 175 -0.61 -7.39 35.61
C LEU A 175 -1.72 -7.53 36.64
N ARG A 176 -2.94 -7.89 36.23
CA ARG A 176 -4.04 -8.17 37.17
C ARG A 176 -3.75 -9.36 38.05
N GLU A 177 -3.14 -10.41 37.51
CA GLU A 177 -2.74 -11.58 38.28
C GLU A 177 -1.63 -11.23 39.28
N GLN A 178 -0.63 -10.44 38.88
CA GLN A 178 0.41 -9.95 39.79
C GLN A 178 -0.16 -9.05 40.90
N ILE A 179 -1.13 -8.18 40.59
CA ILE A 179 -1.84 -7.38 41.60
C ILE A 179 -2.64 -8.29 42.54
N ALA A 180 -3.33 -9.31 42.02
CA ALA A 180 -4.06 -10.27 42.86
C ALA A 180 -3.11 -11.09 43.77
N GLN A 181 -1.94 -11.49 43.27
CA GLN A 181 -0.92 -12.18 44.04
C GLN A 181 -0.27 -11.27 45.10
N MET A 182 -0.07 -9.98 44.81
CA MET A 182 0.45 -8.99 45.77
C MET A 182 -0.59 -8.55 46.81
N SER A 183 -1.87 -8.43 46.43
CA SER A 183 -2.98 -8.13 47.34
C SER A 183 -3.45 -9.35 48.13
N GLY A 184 -3.06 -10.57 47.75
CA GLY A 184 -3.36 -11.83 48.43
C GLY A 184 -2.70 -12.05 49.79
N ARG A 185 -2.05 -11.02 50.37
CA ARG A 185 -1.48 -11.05 51.71
C ARG A 185 -2.28 -10.24 52.74
N ASN A 186 -3.60 -10.14 52.58
CA ASN A 186 -4.51 -9.88 53.70
C ASN A 186 -5.97 -10.33 53.46
N THR A 187 -6.38 -11.35 54.24
CA THR A 187 -7.74 -11.75 54.67
C THR A 187 -8.78 -12.35 53.67
N PRO A 188 -9.55 -13.38 54.11
CA PRO A 188 -10.49 -14.12 53.28
C PRO A 188 -11.87 -13.47 53.27
N VAL A 189 -12.54 -13.43 52.11
CA VAL A 189 -13.99 -13.25 52.03
C VAL A 189 -14.58 -14.42 51.24
N LYS A 190 -15.62 -14.99 51.83
CA LYS A 190 -16.36 -16.19 51.46
C LYS A 190 -16.87 -16.18 50.02
N GLU A 191 -16.76 -17.33 49.37
CA GLU A 191 -17.58 -17.72 48.23
C GLU A 191 -19.08 -17.72 48.62
N VAL A 192 -19.92 -17.17 47.74
CA VAL A 192 -21.32 -17.57 47.61
C VAL A 192 -21.54 -17.93 46.13
N GLY A 193 -22.00 -19.16 45.91
CA GLY A 193 -22.13 -19.78 44.60
C GLY A 193 -23.24 -19.23 43.72
N ALA A 194 -22.92 -19.22 42.43
CA ALA A 194 -23.71 -19.43 41.21
C ALA A 194 -25.25 -19.29 41.24
N THR A 195 -25.75 -18.36 40.42
CA THR A 195 -26.78 -18.65 39.39
C THR A 195 -26.48 -17.82 38.14
N ALA A 196 -26.48 -18.47 36.97
CA ALA A 196 -26.29 -17.87 35.66
C ALA A 196 -27.61 -17.27 35.12
N ASP A 197 -27.57 -16.05 34.58
CA ASP A 197 -28.18 -15.70 33.29
C ASP A 197 -27.56 -14.37 32.78
N PRO A 198 -27.23 -14.25 31.48
CA PRO A 198 -26.63 -13.06 30.91
C PRO A 198 -27.73 -12.05 30.57
N ASN A 199 -27.39 -10.76 30.62
CA ASN A 199 -28.23 -9.63 30.22
C ASN A 199 -29.08 -8.98 31.34
N VAL A 200 -28.47 -8.13 32.16
CA VAL A 200 -29.09 -6.87 32.61
C VAL A 200 -27.98 -5.85 32.91
N TYR A 201 -27.77 -4.87 32.02
CA TYR A 201 -27.09 -3.63 32.42
C TYR A 201 -28.08 -2.83 33.28
N ALA A 202 -28.05 -3.05 34.60
CA ALA A 202 -28.75 -2.23 35.57
C ALA A 202 -27.80 -1.16 36.11
N THR A 203 -28.06 0.09 35.70
CA THR A 203 -28.14 1.29 36.55
C THR A 203 -27.38 1.27 37.88
N HIS A 204 -26.41 2.17 38.03
CA HIS A 204 -26.01 2.72 39.32
C HIS A 204 -26.06 4.25 39.26
N ASP A 205 -26.86 4.80 40.17
CA ASP A 205 -27.06 6.22 40.43
C ASP A 205 -25.92 6.81 41.28
N GLU A 206 -25.79 8.13 41.11
CA GLU A 206 -25.13 9.18 41.90
C GLU A 206 -23.73 9.68 41.48
N PRO A 207 -23.44 11.01 41.51
CA PRO A 207 -24.31 12.17 41.81
C PRO A 207 -24.45 13.19 40.64
N GLU A 208 -25.55 13.95 40.66
CA GLU A 208 -25.85 15.05 39.73
C GLU A 208 -24.72 16.08 39.66
N THR A 209 -24.01 16.09 38.53
CA THR A 209 -23.40 17.30 37.97
C THR A 209 -24.02 17.45 36.60
N GLU A 210 -24.84 18.48 36.41
CA GLU A 210 -25.55 18.76 35.16
C GLU A 210 -24.55 19.00 34.00
N ALA A 211 -24.10 17.92 33.37
CA ALA A 211 -23.43 17.96 32.08
C ALA A 211 -24.53 17.87 31.01
N ARG A 212 -24.73 18.99 30.30
CA ARG A 212 -25.63 19.13 29.15
C ARG A 212 -25.49 17.93 28.19
N PRO A 213 -26.59 17.38 27.65
CA PRO A 213 -26.51 16.27 26.71
C PRO A 213 -25.67 16.68 25.50
N ASP A 214 -24.59 15.94 25.23
CA ASP A 214 -23.83 16.06 23.99
C ASP A 214 -24.75 15.64 22.83
N ALA A 215 -25.22 16.64 22.08
CA ALA A 215 -26.17 16.50 21.00
C ALA A 215 -25.63 15.66 19.81
N SER A 216 -24.34 15.28 19.81
CA SER A 216 -23.71 14.54 18.70
C SER A 216 -24.27 13.15 18.47
N THR A 217 -24.66 12.44 19.51
CA THR A 217 -25.04 11.01 19.40
C THR A 217 -26.42 10.76 18.79
N ASP A 218 -27.25 11.80 18.64
CA ASP A 218 -28.61 11.67 18.10
C ASP A 218 -28.67 12.01 16.60
N PHE A 219 -27.86 12.98 16.14
CA PHE A 219 -27.83 13.41 14.72
C PHE A 219 -27.24 12.35 13.78
N ASP A 220 -26.36 11.46 14.26
CA ASP A 220 -25.82 10.34 13.46
C ASP A 220 -26.92 9.40 12.93
N LYS A 221 -28.06 9.34 13.60
CA LYS A 221 -29.19 8.46 13.25
C LYS A 221 -30.20 9.14 12.31
N TRP A 222 -30.02 10.42 12.01
CA TRP A 222 -30.93 11.18 11.18
C TRP A 222 -30.56 11.00 9.70
N ASP A 223 -31.59 10.97 8.85
CA ASP A 223 -31.43 10.97 7.40
C ASP A 223 -30.95 12.33 6.89
N ASP A 224 -30.20 12.33 5.78
CA ASP A 224 -29.59 13.52 5.18
C ASP A 224 -30.58 14.67 4.95
N ASP A 225 -31.84 14.36 4.62
CA ASP A 225 -32.86 15.38 4.36
C ASP A 225 -33.34 16.03 5.65
N LYS A 226 -33.53 15.26 6.74
CA LYS A 226 -33.82 15.81 8.07
C LYS A 226 -32.67 16.64 8.63
N LEU A 227 -31.42 16.22 8.42
CA LEU A 227 -30.25 17.01 8.84
C LEU A 227 -30.21 18.35 8.09
N LYS A 228 -30.51 18.36 6.78
CA LYS A 228 -30.56 19.60 5.98
C LYS A 228 -31.71 20.52 6.40
N ASP A 229 -32.86 19.97 6.78
CA ASP A 229 -34.01 20.73 7.28
C ASP A 229 -33.66 21.39 8.63
N TYR A 230 -33.05 20.64 9.54
CA TYR A 230 -32.58 21.14 10.83
C TYR A 230 -31.55 22.28 10.68
N ILE A 231 -30.56 22.09 9.82
CA ILE A 231 -29.56 23.13 9.52
C ILE A 231 -30.22 24.36 8.88
N ALA A 232 -31.21 24.18 8.01
CA ALA A 232 -31.91 25.30 7.38
C ALA A 232 -32.74 26.12 8.38
N GLU A 233 -33.36 25.46 9.36
CA GLU A 233 -34.13 26.10 10.42
C GLU A 233 -33.24 26.89 11.38
N HIS A 234 -32.08 26.34 11.76
CA HIS A 234 -31.17 26.96 12.73
C HIS A 234 -30.18 27.97 12.11
N ASN A 235 -29.77 27.80 10.84
CA ASN A 235 -28.80 28.66 10.15
C ASN A 235 -29.43 29.55 9.07
N GLY A 236 -30.77 29.55 8.95
CA GLY A 236 -31.53 30.38 8.02
C GLY A 236 -31.34 30.06 6.53
N SER A 237 -30.55 29.05 6.18
CA SER A 237 -30.36 28.61 4.79
C SER A 237 -29.96 27.14 4.70
N ARG A 238 -30.54 26.43 3.72
CA ARG A 238 -30.21 25.02 3.45
C ARG A 238 -28.77 24.92 2.91
N PRO A 239 -27.97 23.93 3.36
CA PRO A 239 -26.65 23.66 2.79
C PRO A 239 -26.72 23.52 1.27
N ARG A 240 -25.90 24.31 0.56
CA ARG A 240 -25.84 24.30 -0.91
C ARG A 240 -24.93 23.18 -1.41
N GLY A 241 -25.35 22.51 -2.49
CA GLY A 241 -24.60 21.41 -3.11
C GLY A 241 -24.97 20.04 -2.54
N ASN A 242 -24.07 19.07 -2.67
CA ASN A 242 -24.25 17.70 -2.16
C ASN A 242 -23.20 17.39 -1.08
N PRO A 243 -23.31 17.99 0.12
CA PRO A 243 -22.42 17.68 1.25
C PRO A 243 -22.61 16.23 1.72
N SER A 244 -21.55 15.63 2.26
CA SER A 244 -21.59 14.27 2.79
C SER A 244 -22.39 14.20 4.11
N HIS A 245 -22.95 13.04 4.45
CA HIS A 245 -23.70 12.80 5.69
C HIS A 245 -22.90 13.23 6.94
N ASN A 246 -21.62 12.84 7.05
CA ASN A 246 -20.74 13.27 8.13
C ASN A 246 -20.60 14.81 8.25
N THR A 247 -20.63 15.52 7.12
CA THR A 247 -20.59 16.99 7.10
C THR A 247 -21.89 17.60 7.61
N LEU A 248 -23.02 16.96 7.31
CA LEU A 248 -24.35 17.38 7.79
C LEU A 248 -24.49 17.14 9.29
N VAL A 249 -24.03 15.99 9.79
CA VAL A 249 -24.00 15.70 11.23
C VAL A 249 -23.13 16.74 11.95
N ALA A 250 -21.89 16.97 11.49
CA ALA A 250 -21.00 17.93 12.12
C ALA A 250 -21.58 19.35 12.18
N ALA A 251 -22.24 19.81 11.11
CA ALA A 251 -22.90 21.11 11.09
C ALA A 251 -24.13 21.17 12.03
N ALA A 252 -24.89 20.09 12.15
CA ALA A 252 -26.01 20.01 13.09
C ALA A 252 -25.54 20.03 14.55
N VAL A 253 -24.44 19.34 14.87
CA VAL A 253 -23.82 19.34 16.21
C VAL A 253 -23.31 20.73 16.57
N GLU A 254 -22.69 21.44 15.62
CA GLU A 254 -22.21 22.80 15.83
C GLU A 254 -23.36 23.77 16.15
N LEU A 255 -24.49 23.65 15.44
CA LEU A 255 -25.69 24.47 15.66
C LEU A 255 -26.45 24.10 16.95
N ALA A 256 -26.35 22.86 17.43
CA ALA A 256 -26.97 22.45 18.67
C ALA A 256 -26.19 22.88 19.92
N ASN A 257 -24.86 23.07 19.78
CA ASN A 257 -23.96 23.44 20.86
C ASN A 257 -23.61 24.94 20.94
N GLY A 258 -23.97 25.72 19.91
CA GLY A 258 -23.76 27.18 19.82
C GLY A 258 -24.99 27.99 20.22
#